data_AF-A0AA90P9B6-F1
#
_entry.id   AF-A0AA90P9B6-F1
#
_cell.length_a   1.000
_cell.length_b   1.000
_cell.length_c   1.000
_cell.angle_alpha   90.00
_cell.angle_beta   90.00
_cell.angle_gamma   90.00
#
_symmetry.space_group_name_H-M   'P 1'
#
loop_
_entity.id
_entity.type
_entity.pdbx_description
1 polymer ?
#
loop_
_entity_poly.entity_id
_entity_poly.type
_entity_poly.pdbx_seq_one_letter_code
_entity_poly.pdbx_strand_id
1 'polypeptide(L)'
;MIYTILSVLLAACIGWIAYLLKKRKEMVEKSNKQIGSMEEAHKQEIASTKEVHENSIDTMKSKVSEHLTTIKGKHQDEMEKLRLENEDLRNKTRNRGEILTQLILENLKEDLINKSILKEDEMIILPNIFIPEENGKTRQIDHLVLLPQGLYVIETKNWKGHIVLGMTKRNSGKFSFLPDLLCSSKEETIIFKKESSGISVKTNYGNPITQVAGAAFILSEYLKKKSVRVGWVESIVFFNHDDKTLYDWSTNPKVKRMAEKEELVQFFKTEITGRDRRYSAHQLNEIKDHIEKTNYIAEAMKL
;
A
#
# COMPACT_ATOMS: atom_id res chain seq x y z
N MET A 1 112.28 -10.41 42.40
CA MET A 1 111.47 -9.32 42.96
C MET A 1 110.50 -8.70 41.95
N ILE A 2 110.88 -8.50 40.68
CA ILE A 2 109.96 -7.96 39.63
C ILE A 2 108.84 -8.94 39.24
N TYR A 3 109.14 -10.22 39.04
CA TYR A 3 108.14 -11.23 38.64
C TYR A 3 107.06 -11.51 39.69
N THR A 4 107.40 -11.38 40.98
CA THR A 4 106.44 -11.52 42.10
C THR A 4 105.49 -10.32 42.18
N ILE A 5 105.98 -9.12 41.88
CA ILE A 5 105.13 -7.91 41.81
C ILE A 5 104.19 -7.99 40.60
N LEU A 6 104.70 -8.48 39.46
CA LEU A 6 103.91 -8.66 38.24
C LEU A 6 102.79 -9.71 38.41
N SER A 7 103.04 -10.81 39.12
CA SER A 7 102.01 -11.84 39.36
C SER A 7 100.91 -11.37 40.32
N VAL A 8 101.26 -10.57 41.33
CA VAL A 8 100.29 -9.96 42.26
C VAL A 8 99.42 -8.93 41.53
N LEU A 9 100.02 -8.10 40.67
CA LEU A 9 99.29 -7.17 39.81
C LEU A 9 98.35 -7.89 38.83
N LEU A 10 98.81 -8.98 38.21
CA LEU A 10 97.99 -9.78 37.31
C LEU A 10 96.80 -10.42 38.04
N ALA A 11 97.03 -10.98 39.23
CA ALA A 11 95.97 -11.54 40.08
C ALA A 11 94.96 -10.47 40.52
N ALA A 12 95.42 -9.26 40.86
CA ALA A 12 94.56 -8.13 41.19
C ALA A 12 93.74 -7.66 39.98
N CYS A 13 94.33 -7.59 38.78
CA CYS A 13 93.62 -7.27 37.55
C CYS A 13 92.57 -8.33 37.20
N ILE A 14 92.89 -9.62 37.32
CA ILE A 14 91.94 -10.71 37.09
C ILE A 14 90.79 -10.65 38.11
N GLY A 15 91.09 -10.40 39.39
CA GLY A 15 90.08 -10.20 40.43
C GLY A 15 89.17 -8.99 40.16
N TRP A 16 89.74 -7.88 39.69
CA TRP A 16 89.00 -6.67 39.33
C TRP A 16 88.10 -6.89 38.11
N ILE A 17 88.59 -7.57 37.07
CA ILE A 17 87.80 -7.95 35.89
C ILE A 17 86.66 -8.89 36.27
N ALA A 18 86.92 -9.88 37.12
CA ALA A 18 85.87 -10.79 37.62
C ALA A 18 84.80 -10.04 38.43
N TYR A 19 85.19 -9.07 39.25
CA TYR A 19 84.28 -8.18 39.98
C TYR A 19 83.41 -7.34 39.03
N LEU A 20 84.01 -6.73 37.99
CA LEU A 20 83.28 -5.95 36.98
C LEU A 20 82.28 -6.81 36.19
N LEU A 21 82.66 -8.04 35.83
CA LEU A 21 81.78 -8.98 35.13
C LEU A 21 80.60 -9.42 36.02
N LYS A 22 80.83 -9.66 37.31
CA LYS A 22 79.76 -9.97 38.27
C LYS A 22 78.79 -8.79 38.43
N LYS A 23 79.31 -7.58 38.63
CA LYS A 23 78.51 -6.36 38.77
C LYS A 23 77.70 -6.05 37.50
N ARG A 24 78.27 -6.32 36.31
CA ARG A 24 77.55 -6.21 35.04
C ARG A 24 76.44 -7.24 34.91
N LYS A 25 76.66 -8.50 35.31
CA LYS A 25 75.61 -9.53 35.34
C LYS A 25 74.46 -9.14 36.25
N GLU A 26 74.75 -8.67 37.47
CA GLU A 26 73.73 -8.22 38.42
C GLU A 26 72.92 -7.03 37.87
N MET A 27 73.58 -6.08 37.21
CA MET A 27 72.91 -4.93 36.57
C MET A 27 72.02 -5.36 35.40
N VAL A 28 72.49 -6.26 34.55
CA VAL A 28 71.70 -6.82 33.43
C VAL A 28 70.51 -7.62 33.95
N GLU A 29 70.69 -8.41 35.00
CA GLU A 29 69.60 -9.18 35.62
C GLU A 29 68.54 -8.26 36.22
N LYS A 30 68.96 -7.17 36.89
CA LYS A 30 68.05 -6.16 37.43
C LYS A 30 67.31 -5.42 36.31
N SER A 31 68.01 -5.06 35.24
CA SER A 31 67.42 -4.44 34.05
C SER A 31 66.41 -5.35 33.36
N ASN A 32 66.72 -6.65 33.20
CA ASN A 32 65.84 -7.63 32.59
C ASN A 32 64.60 -7.90 33.46
N LYS A 33 64.75 -7.97 34.79
CA LYS A 33 63.61 -8.05 35.72
C LYS A 33 62.72 -6.82 35.61
N GLN A 34 63.31 -5.63 35.47
CA GLN A 34 62.57 -4.38 35.33
C GLN A 34 61.83 -4.30 34.00
N ILE A 35 62.49 -4.67 32.89
CA ILE A 35 61.86 -4.77 31.55
C ILE A 35 60.71 -5.78 31.57
N GLY A 36 60.92 -6.98 32.13
CA GLY A 36 59.87 -8.00 32.26
C GLY A 36 58.67 -7.49 33.06
N SER A 37 58.90 -6.82 34.19
CA SER A 37 57.81 -6.23 35.00
C SER A 37 57.04 -5.13 34.26
N MET A 38 57.74 -4.37 33.42
CA MET A 38 57.15 -3.27 32.64
C MET A 38 56.35 -3.80 31.44
N GLU A 39 56.82 -4.88 30.81
CA GLU A 39 56.09 -5.60 29.75
C GLU A 39 54.81 -6.26 30.29
N GLU A 40 54.86 -6.86 31.50
CA GLU A 40 53.70 -7.45 32.16
C GLU A 40 52.64 -6.37 32.49
N ALA A 41 53.09 -5.24 33.05
CA ALA A 41 52.21 -4.11 33.37
C ALA A 41 51.55 -3.52 32.10
N HIS A 42 52.32 -3.33 31.03
CA HIS A 42 51.81 -2.83 29.76
C HIS A 42 50.83 -3.81 29.08
N LYS A 43 51.09 -5.13 29.16
CA LYS A 43 50.14 -6.14 28.69
C LYS A 43 48.83 -6.10 29.46
N GLN A 44 48.90 -5.93 30.78
CA GLN A 44 47.72 -5.83 31.63
C GLN A 44 46.90 -4.57 31.34
N GLU A 45 47.57 -3.44 31.07
CA GLU A 45 46.93 -2.17 30.69
C GLU A 45 46.26 -2.24 29.30
N ILE A 46 46.89 -2.88 28.32
CA ILE A 46 46.26 -3.14 27.01
C ILE A 46 45.03 -4.03 27.16
N ALA A 47 45.13 -5.10 27.97
CA ALA A 47 44.03 -6.03 28.19
C ALA A 47 42.83 -5.33 28.85
N SER A 48 43.07 -4.53 29.91
CA SER A 48 42.01 -3.79 30.59
C SER A 48 41.38 -2.71 29.69
N THR A 49 42.19 -2.00 28.91
CA THR A 49 41.69 -0.98 27.97
C THR A 49 40.83 -1.61 26.87
N LYS A 50 41.25 -2.77 26.35
CA LYS A 50 40.51 -3.53 25.34
C LYS A 50 39.16 -4.02 25.90
N GLU A 51 39.15 -4.57 27.10
CA GLU A 51 37.94 -5.04 27.77
C GLU A 51 36.95 -3.88 28.02
N VAL A 52 37.44 -2.73 28.50
CA VAL A 52 36.61 -1.53 28.68
C VAL A 52 36.01 -1.04 27.35
N HIS A 53 36.80 -1.09 26.26
CA HIS A 53 36.33 -0.67 24.94
C HIS A 53 35.30 -1.63 24.35
N GLU A 54 35.50 -2.94 24.47
CA GLU A 54 34.55 -3.97 24.05
C GLU A 54 33.21 -3.84 24.81
N ASN A 55 33.27 -3.69 26.13
CA ASN A 55 32.09 -3.45 26.96
C ASN A 55 31.36 -2.15 26.57
N SER A 56 32.10 -1.10 26.22
CA SER A 56 31.52 0.17 25.75
C SER A 56 30.81 0.02 24.41
N ILE A 57 31.42 -0.70 23.46
CA ILE A 57 30.82 -1.00 22.14
C ILE A 57 29.54 -1.81 22.30
N ASP A 58 29.54 -2.85 23.13
CA ASP A 58 28.36 -3.69 23.33
C ASP A 58 27.24 -2.93 24.04
N THR A 59 27.58 -2.06 25.00
CA THR A 59 26.62 -1.14 25.63
C THR A 59 26.00 -0.19 24.60
N MET A 60 26.81 0.36 23.69
CA MET A 60 26.32 1.24 22.62
C MET A 60 25.42 0.49 21.63
N LYS A 61 25.80 -0.72 21.20
CA LYS A 61 24.96 -1.56 20.33
C LYS A 61 23.62 -1.89 20.98
N SER A 62 23.63 -2.24 22.27
CA SER A 62 22.41 -2.53 23.04
C SER A 62 21.49 -1.31 23.07
N LYS A 63 22.03 -0.12 23.41
CA LYS A 63 21.28 1.14 23.41
C LYS A 63 20.72 1.50 22.03
N VAL A 64 21.49 1.31 20.96
CA VAL A 64 21.04 1.57 19.59
C VAL A 64 19.91 0.61 19.20
N SER A 65 20.03 -0.67 19.53
CA SER A 65 19.01 -1.68 19.29
C SER A 65 17.71 -1.36 20.05
N GLU A 66 17.82 -0.98 21.32
CA GLU A 66 16.69 -0.56 22.16
C GLU A 66 16.03 0.72 21.64
N HIS A 67 16.83 1.69 21.18
CA HIS A 67 16.29 2.91 20.61
C HIS A 67 15.57 2.64 19.28
N LEU A 68 16.11 1.76 18.44
CA LEU A 68 15.48 1.31 17.20
C LEU A 68 14.16 0.58 17.43
N THR A 69 14.09 -0.33 18.42
CA THR A 69 12.84 -1.01 18.76
C THR A 69 11.80 -0.02 19.29
N THR A 70 12.22 0.95 20.10
CA THR A 70 11.36 2.02 20.61
C THR A 70 10.81 2.90 19.49
N ILE A 71 11.67 3.36 18.57
CA ILE A 71 11.26 4.17 17.42
C ILE A 71 10.31 3.38 16.52
N LYS A 72 10.63 2.12 16.23
CA LYS A 72 9.79 1.25 15.41
C LYS A 72 8.43 1.03 16.05
N GLY A 73 8.37 0.77 17.36
CA GLY A 73 7.12 0.64 18.10
C GLY A 73 6.28 1.91 18.03
N LYS A 74 6.88 3.07 18.32
CA LYS A 74 6.18 4.38 18.21
C LYS A 74 5.63 4.65 16.81
N HIS A 75 6.40 4.36 15.77
CA HIS A 75 5.92 4.52 14.39
C HIS A 75 4.81 3.51 14.05
N GLN A 76 4.87 2.28 14.55
CA GLN A 76 3.80 1.30 14.38
C GLN A 76 2.51 1.75 15.07
N ASP A 77 2.61 2.27 16.29
CA ASP A 77 1.47 2.81 17.03
C ASP A 77 0.86 4.05 16.34
N GLU A 78 1.70 4.93 15.81
CA GLU A 78 1.27 6.13 15.06
C GLU A 78 0.60 5.74 13.73
N MET A 79 1.16 4.76 13.01
CA MET A 79 0.55 4.20 11.80
C MET A 79 -0.80 3.56 12.09
N GLU A 80 -0.93 2.82 13.18
CA GLU A 80 -2.19 2.21 13.59
C GLU A 80 -3.20 3.28 14.01
N LYS A 81 -2.78 4.29 14.76
CA LYS A 81 -3.62 5.43 15.12
C LYS A 81 -4.13 6.17 13.89
N LEU A 82 -3.24 6.49 12.92
CA LEU A 82 -3.61 7.13 11.66
C LEU A 82 -4.53 6.24 10.82
N ARG A 83 -4.35 4.92 10.87
CA ARG A 83 -5.22 3.95 10.20
C ARG A 83 -6.62 3.97 10.80
N LEU A 84 -6.73 3.94 12.13
CA LEU A 84 -8.01 4.02 12.86
C LEU A 84 -8.70 5.37 12.66
N GLU A 85 -7.96 6.48 12.70
CA GLU A 85 -8.49 7.82 12.41
C GLU A 85 -8.98 7.95 10.97
N ASN A 86 -8.23 7.41 10.00
CA ASN A 86 -8.68 7.34 8.61
C ASN A 86 -9.91 6.45 8.47
N GLU A 87 -9.97 5.32 9.15
CA GLU A 87 -11.14 4.43 9.12
C GLU A 87 -12.39 5.11 9.69
N ASP A 88 -12.27 5.85 10.80
CA ASP A 88 -13.34 6.67 11.37
C ASP A 88 -13.78 7.80 10.43
N LEU A 89 -12.83 8.51 9.81
CA LEU A 89 -13.11 9.53 8.80
C LEU A 89 -13.80 8.94 7.56
N ARG A 90 -13.38 7.76 7.12
CA ARG A 90 -13.99 6.99 6.01
C ARG A 90 -15.39 6.50 6.36
N ASN A 91 -15.61 6.13 7.62
CA ASN A 91 -16.92 5.73 8.12
C ASN A 91 -17.90 6.91 8.21
N LYS A 92 -17.38 8.13 8.43
CA LYS A 92 -18.16 9.37 8.51
C LYS A 92 -18.39 10.06 7.16
N THR A 93 -17.70 9.65 6.09
CA THR A 93 -17.84 10.28 4.77
C THR A 93 -19.06 9.77 4.01
N ARG A 94 -19.78 10.70 3.35
CA ARG A 94 -20.95 10.42 2.49
C ARG A 94 -20.64 9.44 1.34
N ASN A 95 -19.37 9.27 0.99
CA ASN A 95 -18.87 8.42 -0.10
C ASN A 95 -18.17 7.13 0.41
N ARG A 96 -18.51 6.62 1.61
CA ARG A 96 -17.90 5.40 2.19
C ARG A 96 -17.79 4.24 1.20
N GLY A 97 -18.84 3.98 0.41
CA GLY A 97 -18.81 2.88 -0.56
C GLY A 97 -17.78 3.07 -1.66
N GLU A 98 -17.65 4.28 -2.18
CA GLU A 98 -16.66 4.60 -3.21
C GLU A 98 -15.26 4.39 -2.65
N ILE A 99 -14.99 4.88 -1.43
CA ILE A 99 -13.70 4.69 -0.76
C ILE A 99 -13.38 3.20 -0.55
N LEU A 100 -14.35 2.41 -0.10
CA LEU A 100 -14.17 0.97 0.07
C LEU A 100 -13.93 0.28 -1.29
N THR A 101 -14.57 0.76 -2.36
CA THR A 101 -14.35 0.24 -3.72
C THR A 101 -12.94 0.56 -4.19
N GLN A 102 -12.48 1.80 -4.01
CA GLN A 102 -11.10 2.19 -4.31
C GLN A 102 -10.11 1.29 -3.58
N LEU A 103 -10.30 1.05 -2.27
CA LEU A 103 -9.42 0.15 -1.52
C LEU A 103 -9.40 -1.28 -2.08
N ILE A 104 -10.56 -1.82 -2.46
CA ILE A 104 -10.63 -3.17 -3.04
C ILE A 104 -9.83 -3.23 -4.34
N LEU A 105 -9.96 -2.22 -5.19
CA LEU A 105 -9.25 -2.13 -6.47
C LEU A 105 -7.74 -1.93 -6.29
N GLU A 106 -7.31 -1.08 -5.36
CA GLU A 106 -5.89 -0.86 -5.08
C GLU A 106 -5.24 -2.10 -4.47
N ASN A 107 -5.87 -2.74 -3.49
CA ASN A 107 -5.37 -4.01 -2.94
C ASN A 107 -5.27 -5.10 -4.01
N LEU A 108 -6.25 -5.15 -4.94
CA LEU A 108 -6.20 -6.06 -6.07
C LEU A 108 -5.00 -5.74 -6.99
N LYS A 109 -4.80 -4.46 -7.31
CA LYS A 109 -3.67 -4.01 -8.13
C LYS A 109 -2.34 -4.42 -7.49
N GLU A 110 -2.14 -4.12 -6.22
CA GLU A 110 -0.94 -4.50 -5.46
C GLU A 110 -0.72 -6.02 -5.47
N ASP A 111 -1.77 -6.80 -5.21
CA ASP A 111 -1.73 -8.26 -5.25
C ASP A 111 -1.27 -8.81 -6.61
N LEU A 112 -1.75 -8.21 -7.71
CA LEU A 112 -1.43 -8.61 -9.07
C LEU A 112 0.01 -8.25 -9.45
N ILE A 113 0.50 -7.09 -9.01
CA ILE A 113 1.87 -6.62 -9.23
C ILE A 113 2.86 -7.48 -8.43
N ASN A 114 2.57 -7.72 -7.15
CA ASN A 114 3.39 -8.56 -6.28
C ASN A 114 3.51 -9.99 -6.81
N LYS A 115 2.47 -10.50 -7.48
CA LYS A 115 2.47 -11.80 -8.17
C LYS A 115 3.07 -11.77 -9.58
N SER A 116 3.59 -10.62 -10.02
CA SER A 116 4.13 -10.40 -11.37
C SER A 116 3.14 -10.72 -12.50
N ILE A 117 1.84 -10.59 -12.24
CA ILE A 117 0.78 -10.78 -13.24
C ILE A 117 0.61 -9.51 -14.08
N LEU A 118 0.76 -8.34 -13.45
CA LEU A 118 0.72 -7.03 -14.10
C LEU A 118 1.97 -6.23 -13.73
N LYS A 119 2.31 -5.26 -14.57
CA LYS A 119 3.26 -4.20 -14.23
C LYS A 119 2.54 -3.02 -13.56
N GLU A 120 3.30 -2.15 -12.91
CA GLU A 120 2.79 -0.98 -12.18
C GLU A 120 1.92 -0.05 -13.03
N ASP A 121 2.27 0.09 -14.31
CA ASP A 121 1.63 0.96 -15.30
C ASP A 121 0.54 0.27 -16.13
N GLU A 122 0.21 -0.98 -15.81
CA GLU A 122 -0.76 -1.78 -16.57
C GLU A 122 -2.16 -1.79 -15.95
N MET A 123 -2.33 -1.39 -14.69
CA MET A 123 -3.65 -1.17 -14.08
C MET A 123 -3.72 0.25 -13.52
N ILE A 124 -4.57 1.07 -14.15
CA ILE A 124 -4.78 2.45 -13.74
C ILE A 124 -6.21 2.55 -13.20
N ILE A 125 -6.35 3.05 -11.98
CA ILE A 125 -7.63 3.25 -11.30
C ILE A 125 -7.84 4.75 -11.13
N LEU A 126 -8.89 5.29 -11.73
CA LEU A 126 -9.24 6.71 -11.68
C LEU A 126 -10.59 6.87 -10.95
N PRO A 127 -10.57 7.28 -9.67
CA PRO A 127 -11.80 7.56 -8.93
C PRO A 127 -12.35 8.94 -9.28
N ASN A 128 -13.68 9.08 -9.17
CA ASN A 128 -14.42 10.33 -9.21
C ASN A 128 -14.06 11.24 -10.40
N ILE A 129 -14.20 10.70 -11.62
CA ILE A 129 -13.93 11.45 -12.84
C ILE A 129 -15.20 12.12 -13.36
N PHE A 130 -15.06 13.34 -13.87
CA PHE A 130 -16.14 14.13 -14.45
C PHE A 130 -15.89 14.30 -15.95
N ILE A 131 -16.79 13.73 -16.76
CA ILE A 131 -16.72 13.80 -18.22
C ILE A 131 -17.75 14.84 -18.73
N PRO A 132 -17.35 15.79 -19.58
CA PRO A 132 -18.26 16.79 -20.13
C PRO A 132 -19.25 16.15 -21.11
N GLU A 133 -20.52 16.51 -20.96
CA GLU A 133 -21.59 16.21 -21.90
C GLU A 133 -21.76 17.37 -22.92
N GLU A 134 -22.37 17.09 -24.07
CA GLU A 134 -22.60 18.12 -25.11
C GLU A 134 -23.52 19.26 -24.66
N ASN A 135 -24.39 18.99 -23.67
CA ASN A 135 -25.34 19.95 -23.12
C ASN A 135 -24.71 20.90 -22.09
N GLY A 136 -23.38 20.88 -21.91
CA GLY A 136 -22.65 21.70 -20.93
C GLY A 136 -22.68 21.16 -19.50
N LYS A 137 -23.35 20.03 -19.24
CA LYS A 137 -23.29 19.34 -17.94
C LYS A 137 -22.07 18.41 -17.88
N THR A 138 -21.81 17.88 -16.69
CA THR A 138 -20.80 16.85 -16.48
C THR A 138 -21.43 15.57 -15.96
N ARG A 139 -20.93 14.44 -16.46
CA ARG A 139 -21.24 13.09 -15.98
C ARG A 139 -20.14 12.65 -15.02
N GLN A 140 -20.51 12.41 -13.77
CA GLN A 140 -19.62 11.75 -12.82
C GLN A 140 -19.55 10.24 -13.12
N ILE A 141 -18.36 9.68 -12.94
CA ILE A 141 -18.08 8.25 -12.94
C ILE A 141 -17.34 7.94 -11.63
N ASP A 142 -17.89 7.04 -10.82
CA ASP A 142 -17.33 6.75 -9.50
C ASP A 142 -15.93 6.15 -9.63
N HIS A 143 -15.74 5.16 -10.51
CA HIS A 143 -14.43 4.61 -10.81
C HIS A 143 -14.31 4.23 -12.28
N LEU A 144 -13.17 4.57 -12.87
CA LEU A 144 -12.72 4.05 -14.15
C LEU A 144 -11.48 3.20 -13.95
N VAL A 145 -11.53 1.94 -14.35
CA VAL A 145 -10.39 1.03 -14.34
C VAL A 145 -9.93 0.82 -15.77
N LEU A 146 -8.67 1.14 -16.03
CA LEU A 146 -7.99 0.91 -17.29
C LEU A 146 -7.07 -0.31 -17.14
N LEU A 147 -7.27 -1.30 -18.00
CA LEU A 147 -6.46 -2.52 -18.06
C LEU A 147 -6.01 -2.76 -19.50
N PRO A 148 -4.96 -3.59 -19.73
CA PRO A 148 -4.55 -3.93 -21.07
C PRO A 148 -5.67 -4.62 -21.85
N GLN A 149 -6.59 -5.32 -21.18
CA GLN A 149 -7.72 -6.03 -21.80
C GLN A 149 -8.91 -5.13 -22.13
N GLY A 150 -9.10 -4.00 -21.44
CA GLY A 150 -10.36 -3.26 -21.51
C GLY A 150 -10.43 -2.03 -20.61
N LEU A 151 -11.49 -1.26 -20.82
CA LEU A 151 -11.88 -0.13 -19.97
C LEU A 151 -13.16 -0.52 -19.23
N TYR A 152 -13.22 -0.22 -17.94
CA TYR A 152 -14.32 -0.64 -17.07
C TYR A 152 -14.78 0.55 -16.24
N VAL A 153 -16.05 0.92 -16.38
CA VAL A 153 -16.71 1.94 -15.56
C VAL A 153 -17.50 1.23 -14.46
N ILE A 154 -17.25 1.63 -13.22
CA ILE A 154 -17.89 1.07 -12.03
C ILE A 154 -18.76 2.14 -11.39
N GLU A 155 -20.02 1.82 -11.18
CA GLU A 155 -20.96 2.57 -10.35
C GLU A 155 -21.08 1.87 -9.00
N THR A 156 -20.77 2.58 -7.92
CA THR A 156 -20.71 2.01 -6.57
C THR A 156 -21.96 2.37 -5.77
N LYS A 157 -22.66 1.35 -5.27
CA LYS A 157 -23.84 1.53 -4.41
C LYS A 157 -23.60 0.99 -3.00
N ASN A 158 -23.45 1.88 -2.03
CA ASN A 158 -23.36 1.53 -0.60
C ASN A 158 -24.75 1.38 0.05
N TRP A 159 -25.58 0.50 -0.50
CA TRP A 159 -26.97 0.39 -0.09
C TRP A 159 -27.16 -0.72 0.95
N LYS A 160 -27.84 -0.36 2.05
CA LYS A 160 -28.15 -1.26 3.17
C LYS A 160 -29.55 -1.88 3.02
N GLY A 161 -29.69 -3.16 3.34
CA GLY A 161 -30.96 -3.89 3.40
C GLY A 161 -31.25 -4.74 2.15
N HIS A 162 -32.53 -5.03 1.91
CA HIS A 162 -32.98 -5.83 0.77
C HIS A 162 -33.15 -4.94 -0.46
N ILE A 163 -32.31 -5.15 -1.47
CA ILE A 163 -32.25 -4.35 -2.69
C ILE A 163 -32.93 -5.14 -3.80
N VAL A 164 -34.06 -4.66 -4.30
CA VAL A 164 -34.73 -5.21 -5.49
C VAL A 164 -34.32 -4.35 -6.68
N LEU A 165 -33.46 -4.90 -7.53
CA LEU A 165 -32.92 -4.23 -8.71
C LEU A 165 -33.66 -4.65 -9.97
N GLY A 166 -34.02 -3.69 -10.83
CA GLY A 166 -34.57 -3.99 -12.16
C GLY A 166 -36.04 -4.40 -12.14
N MET A 167 -36.81 -3.94 -11.16
CA MET A 167 -38.23 -4.26 -11.07
C MET A 167 -39.01 -3.55 -12.18
N THR A 168 -39.90 -4.28 -12.84
CA THR A 168 -40.83 -3.79 -13.85
C THR A 168 -42.21 -4.37 -13.59
N LYS A 169 -43.25 -3.78 -14.19
CA LYS A 169 -44.62 -4.35 -14.12
C LYS A 169 -44.70 -5.82 -14.58
N ARG A 170 -43.82 -6.24 -15.50
CA ARG A 170 -43.82 -7.58 -16.09
C ARG A 170 -43.16 -8.63 -15.19
N ASN A 171 -42.09 -8.29 -14.47
CA ASN A 171 -41.32 -9.24 -13.66
C ASN A 171 -41.68 -9.22 -12.17
N SER A 172 -42.53 -8.29 -11.72
CA SER A 172 -42.91 -8.12 -10.32
C SER A 172 -44.06 -9.03 -9.85
N GLY A 173 -44.72 -9.76 -10.76
CA GLY A 173 -45.79 -10.71 -10.43
C GLY A 173 -46.91 -10.12 -9.56
N LYS A 174 -47.14 -10.72 -8.38
CA LYS A 174 -48.13 -10.25 -7.39
C LYS A 174 -47.84 -8.84 -6.85
N PHE A 175 -46.62 -8.33 -7.03
CA PHE A 175 -46.19 -6.99 -6.64
C PHE A 175 -46.20 -5.98 -7.80
N SER A 176 -46.92 -6.26 -8.89
CA SER A 176 -47.08 -5.36 -10.05
C SER A 176 -47.72 -4.01 -9.74
N PHE A 177 -48.41 -3.88 -8.61
CA PHE A 177 -48.85 -2.58 -8.11
C PHE A 177 -47.69 -1.66 -7.71
N LEU A 178 -46.52 -2.18 -7.30
CA LEU A 178 -45.39 -1.35 -6.86
C LEU A 178 -44.81 -0.49 -8.00
N PRO A 179 -44.50 -1.02 -9.20
CA PRO A 179 -44.15 -0.19 -10.36
C PRO A 179 -45.23 0.84 -10.71
N ASP A 180 -46.51 0.48 -10.59
CA ASP A 180 -47.64 1.40 -10.87
C ASP A 180 -47.66 2.57 -9.87
N LEU A 181 -47.39 2.33 -8.58
CA LEU A 181 -47.23 3.40 -7.57
C LEU A 181 -46.06 4.32 -7.85
N LEU A 182 -44.99 3.80 -8.46
CA LEU A 182 -43.82 4.58 -8.85
C LEU A 182 -44.03 5.35 -10.17
N CYS A 183 -45.19 5.18 -10.81
CA CYS A 183 -45.52 5.80 -12.10
C CYS A 183 -44.44 5.58 -13.16
N SER A 184 -43.73 4.44 -13.13
CA SER A 184 -42.59 4.20 -13.99
C SER A 184 -42.86 3.12 -15.03
N SER A 185 -42.58 3.46 -16.29
CA SER A 185 -42.51 2.52 -17.41
C SER A 185 -41.15 1.83 -17.53
N LYS A 186 -40.18 2.18 -16.68
CA LYS A 186 -38.79 1.72 -16.72
C LYS A 186 -38.48 0.73 -15.59
N GLU A 187 -37.31 0.11 -15.69
CA GLU A 187 -36.76 -0.71 -14.60
C GLU A 187 -36.46 0.17 -13.37
N GLU A 188 -37.07 -0.17 -12.24
CA GLU A 188 -36.93 0.53 -10.97
C GLU A 188 -36.06 -0.22 -9.97
N THR A 189 -35.49 0.53 -9.01
CA THR A 189 -34.75 -0.05 -7.88
C THR A 189 -35.41 0.34 -6.57
N ILE A 190 -35.78 -0.66 -5.78
CA ILE A 190 -36.41 -0.47 -4.47
C ILE A 190 -35.52 -1.05 -3.38
N ILE A 191 -35.37 -0.33 -2.28
CA ILE A 191 -34.60 -0.78 -1.12
C ILE A 191 -35.53 -0.85 0.08
N PHE A 192 -35.62 -2.04 0.67
CA PHE A 192 -36.33 -2.29 1.91
C PHE A 192 -35.33 -2.40 3.06
N LYS A 193 -35.47 -1.53 4.05
CA LYS A 193 -34.63 -1.55 5.24
C LYS A 193 -35.47 -1.75 6.49
N LYS A 194 -35.09 -2.72 7.31
CA LYS A 194 -35.68 -2.90 8.64
C LYS A 194 -35.22 -1.77 9.55
N GLU A 195 -36.18 -1.08 10.16
CA GLU A 195 -35.98 -0.07 11.20
C GLU A 195 -36.58 -0.59 12.52
N SER A 196 -36.32 0.09 13.63
CA SER A 196 -36.86 -0.28 14.94
C SER A 196 -38.40 -0.23 15.00
N SER A 197 -39.02 0.66 14.24
CA SER A 197 -40.48 0.87 14.18
C SER A 197 -41.18 0.16 13.02
N GLY A 198 -40.46 -0.58 12.17
CA GLY A 198 -41.05 -1.26 11.02
C GLY A 198 -40.10 -1.40 9.83
N ILE A 199 -40.63 -1.24 8.61
CA ILE A 199 -39.87 -1.33 7.35
C ILE A 199 -39.91 0.03 6.67
N SER A 200 -38.74 0.58 6.37
CA SER A 200 -38.62 1.73 5.47
C SER A 200 -38.41 1.26 4.04
N VAL A 201 -39.07 1.92 3.10
CA VAL A 201 -38.96 1.64 1.66
C VAL A 201 -38.45 2.89 0.97
N LYS A 202 -37.38 2.74 0.19
CA LYS A 202 -36.80 3.82 -0.60
C LYS A 202 -36.80 3.48 -2.08
N THR A 203 -37.28 4.41 -2.91
CA THR A 203 -37.62 4.15 -4.32
C THR A 203 -37.07 5.20 -5.29
N ASN A 204 -36.40 6.26 -4.80
CA ASN A 204 -35.94 7.38 -5.64
C ASN A 204 -34.41 7.44 -5.81
N TYR A 205 -33.74 6.29 -5.91
CA TYR A 205 -32.30 6.25 -6.16
C TYR A 205 -31.94 6.24 -7.66
N GLY A 206 -32.97 6.17 -8.52
CA GLY A 206 -32.81 5.87 -9.94
C GLY A 206 -32.34 4.44 -10.17
N ASN A 207 -32.10 4.10 -11.44
CA ASN A 207 -31.62 2.78 -11.82
C ASN A 207 -30.10 2.80 -12.06
N PRO A 208 -29.28 2.11 -11.22
CA PRO A 208 -27.84 2.13 -11.33
C PRO A 208 -27.33 1.53 -12.65
N ILE A 209 -28.08 0.59 -13.24
CA ILE A 209 -27.75 -0.02 -14.54
C ILE A 209 -27.79 1.04 -15.64
N THR A 210 -28.80 1.91 -15.62
CA THR A 210 -28.90 3.00 -16.61
C THR A 210 -27.87 4.10 -16.36
N GLN A 211 -27.54 4.37 -15.10
CA GLN A 211 -26.52 5.35 -14.72
C GLN A 211 -25.15 4.93 -15.26
N VAL A 212 -24.71 3.72 -14.94
CA VAL A 212 -23.39 3.22 -15.37
C VAL A 212 -23.29 3.04 -16.89
N ALA A 213 -24.35 2.56 -17.54
CA ALA A 213 -24.35 2.39 -18.99
C ALA A 213 -24.31 3.74 -19.72
N GLY A 214 -25.03 4.74 -19.21
CA GLY A 214 -24.96 6.11 -19.72
C GLY A 214 -23.58 6.73 -19.54
N ALA A 215 -22.98 6.54 -18.37
CA ALA A 215 -21.61 6.96 -18.07
C ALA A 215 -20.59 6.32 -19.04
N ALA A 216 -20.65 5.00 -19.25
CA ALA A 216 -19.77 4.30 -20.18
C ALA A 216 -19.94 4.79 -21.63
N PHE A 217 -21.17 5.06 -22.07
CA PHE A 217 -21.44 5.64 -23.38
C PHE A 217 -20.83 7.04 -23.52
N ILE A 218 -21.07 7.92 -22.54
CA ILE A 218 -20.55 9.29 -22.53
C ILE A 218 -19.01 9.28 -22.55
N LEU A 219 -18.37 8.42 -21.76
CA LEU A 219 -16.91 8.26 -21.77
C LEU A 219 -16.40 7.82 -23.13
N SER A 220 -17.05 6.83 -23.75
CA SER A 220 -16.66 6.32 -25.08
C SER A 220 -16.73 7.41 -26.15
N GLU A 221 -17.84 8.17 -26.20
CA GLU A 221 -17.99 9.28 -27.13
C GLU A 221 -17.01 10.42 -26.85
N TYR A 222 -16.71 10.69 -25.58
CA TYR A 222 -15.70 11.67 -25.19
C TYR A 222 -14.30 11.29 -25.71
N LEU A 223 -13.86 10.05 -25.46
CA LEU A 223 -12.55 9.57 -25.91
C LEU A 223 -12.45 9.53 -27.44
N LYS A 224 -13.52 9.12 -28.12
CA LYS A 224 -13.62 9.15 -29.58
C LYS A 224 -13.44 10.56 -30.15
N LYS A 225 -14.04 11.59 -29.52
CA LYS A 225 -13.86 13.00 -29.91
C LYS A 225 -12.43 13.49 -29.72
N LYS A 226 -11.68 12.90 -28.78
CA LYS A 226 -10.24 13.15 -28.59
C LYS A 226 -9.35 12.34 -29.53
N SER A 227 -9.94 11.67 -30.54
CA SER A 227 -9.24 10.78 -31.49
C SER A 227 -8.59 9.56 -30.83
N VAL A 228 -8.97 9.25 -29.59
CA VAL A 228 -8.52 8.04 -28.89
C VAL A 228 -9.42 6.89 -29.30
N ARG A 229 -8.84 5.87 -29.94
CA ARG A 229 -9.58 4.65 -30.32
C ARG A 229 -9.73 3.75 -29.10
N VAL A 230 -10.94 3.70 -28.57
CA VAL A 230 -11.31 2.75 -27.51
C VAL A 230 -12.29 1.71 -28.04
N GLY A 231 -12.13 0.48 -27.57
CA GLY A 231 -13.13 -0.57 -27.70
C GLY A 231 -14.34 -0.34 -26.78
N TRP A 232 -15.13 -1.38 -26.60
CA TRP A 232 -16.27 -1.35 -25.68
C TRP A 232 -15.82 -1.01 -24.24
N VAL A 233 -16.49 -0.03 -23.63
CA VAL A 233 -16.33 0.31 -22.21
C VAL A 233 -17.31 -0.54 -21.41
N GLU A 234 -16.78 -1.49 -20.65
CA GLU A 234 -17.57 -2.41 -19.84
C GLU A 234 -18.19 -1.67 -18.66
N SER A 235 -19.44 -2.00 -18.34
CA SER A 235 -20.19 -1.33 -17.27
C SER A 235 -20.44 -2.28 -16.10
N ILE A 236 -20.13 -1.85 -14.89
CA ILE A 236 -20.25 -2.64 -13.66
C ILE A 236 -21.02 -1.85 -12.61
N VAL A 237 -22.03 -2.47 -12.01
CA VAL A 237 -22.63 -1.97 -10.75
C VAL A 237 -22.09 -2.83 -9.61
N PHE A 238 -21.49 -2.18 -8.61
CA PHE A 238 -20.95 -2.85 -7.43
C PHE A 238 -21.69 -2.41 -6.16
N PHE A 239 -22.34 -3.36 -5.49
CA PHE A 239 -23.10 -3.11 -4.26
C PHE A 239 -22.21 -3.31 -3.04
N ASN A 240 -21.54 -2.25 -2.59
CA ASN A 240 -20.48 -2.34 -1.59
C ASN A 240 -20.96 -2.01 -0.17
N HIS A 241 -21.87 -2.84 0.37
CA HIS A 241 -22.34 -2.75 1.76
C HIS A 241 -22.40 -4.16 2.38
N ASP A 242 -21.97 -4.34 3.63
CA ASP A 242 -21.93 -5.66 4.28
C ASP A 242 -23.33 -6.18 4.63
N ASP A 243 -24.17 -5.32 5.21
CA ASP A 243 -25.56 -5.63 5.56
C ASP A 243 -26.49 -5.36 4.36
N LYS A 244 -26.44 -6.24 3.34
CA LYS A 244 -27.29 -6.16 2.15
C LYS A 244 -27.78 -7.53 1.71
N THR A 245 -28.83 -7.54 0.89
CA THR A 245 -29.25 -8.71 0.12
C THR A 245 -29.76 -8.23 -1.23
N LEU A 246 -29.13 -8.67 -2.32
CA LEU A 246 -29.48 -8.25 -3.68
C LEU A 246 -30.45 -9.25 -4.33
N TYR A 247 -31.60 -8.76 -4.78
CA TYR A 247 -32.54 -9.45 -5.64
C TYR A 247 -32.44 -8.82 -7.02
N ASP A 248 -31.60 -9.39 -7.88
CA ASP A 248 -31.42 -8.92 -9.25
C ASP A 248 -32.53 -9.48 -10.16
N TRP A 249 -33.49 -8.63 -10.50
CA TRP A 249 -34.57 -8.92 -11.44
C TRP A 249 -34.36 -8.25 -12.80
N SER A 250 -33.24 -7.53 -12.97
CA SER A 250 -32.94 -6.89 -14.25
C SER A 250 -32.64 -7.94 -15.30
N THR A 251 -33.12 -7.69 -16.52
CA THR A 251 -32.85 -8.57 -17.66
C THR A 251 -31.71 -8.06 -18.54
N ASN A 252 -31.06 -6.94 -18.16
CA ASN A 252 -30.02 -6.33 -18.96
C ASN A 252 -28.71 -7.17 -18.92
N PRO A 253 -28.27 -7.79 -20.03
CA PRO A 253 -27.08 -8.64 -20.02
C PRO A 253 -25.76 -7.84 -20.13
N LYS A 254 -25.83 -6.55 -20.49
CA LYS A 254 -24.66 -5.73 -20.84
C LYS A 254 -23.97 -5.11 -19.63
N VAL A 255 -24.69 -4.94 -18.53
CA VAL A 255 -24.15 -4.39 -17.28
C VAL A 255 -23.91 -5.54 -16.32
N LYS A 256 -22.65 -5.66 -15.87
CA LYS A 256 -22.29 -6.64 -14.84
C LYS A 256 -22.75 -6.14 -13.48
N ARG A 257 -23.22 -7.03 -12.63
CA ARG A 257 -23.73 -6.72 -11.29
C ARG A 257 -23.00 -7.62 -10.31
N MET A 258 -22.38 -7.00 -9.32
CA MET A 258 -21.58 -7.69 -8.33
C MET A 258 -22.05 -7.23 -6.96
N ALA A 259 -22.37 -8.18 -6.10
CA ALA A 259 -22.77 -7.94 -4.73
C ALA A 259 -21.57 -8.08 -3.80
N GLU A 260 -20.69 -9.04 -4.05
CA GLU A 260 -19.61 -9.37 -3.11
C GLU A 260 -18.25 -8.90 -3.61
N LYS A 261 -17.36 -8.57 -2.67
CA LYS A 261 -15.99 -8.13 -2.98
C LYS A 261 -15.25 -9.18 -3.81
N GLU A 262 -15.43 -10.45 -3.46
CA GLU A 262 -14.80 -11.59 -4.10
C GLU A 262 -15.25 -11.73 -5.56
N GLU A 263 -16.50 -11.38 -5.88
CA GLU A 263 -17.01 -11.37 -7.25
C GLU A 263 -16.30 -10.31 -8.11
N LEU A 264 -16.12 -9.10 -7.57
CA LEU A 264 -15.41 -8.01 -8.25
C LEU A 264 -13.94 -8.37 -8.49
N VAL A 265 -13.29 -8.91 -7.46
CA VAL A 265 -11.89 -9.36 -7.55
C VAL A 265 -11.74 -10.49 -8.57
N GLN A 266 -12.61 -11.50 -8.52
CA GLN A 266 -12.54 -12.65 -9.41
C GLN A 266 -12.87 -12.26 -10.85
N PHE A 267 -13.79 -11.33 -11.06
CA PHE A 267 -14.07 -10.77 -12.38
C PHE A 267 -12.80 -10.19 -13.01
N PHE A 268 -12.14 -9.25 -12.33
CA PHE A 268 -10.93 -8.63 -12.90
C PHE A 268 -9.79 -9.63 -13.09
N LYS A 269 -9.60 -10.57 -12.17
CA LYS A 269 -8.63 -11.66 -12.36
C LYS A 269 -8.92 -12.46 -13.62
N THR A 270 -10.18 -12.81 -13.84
CA THR A 270 -10.62 -13.57 -15.03
C THR A 270 -10.45 -12.76 -16.31
N GLU A 271 -10.74 -11.45 -16.27
CA GLU A 271 -10.51 -10.57 -17.42
C GLU A 271 -9.02 -10.52 -17.77
N ILE A 272 -8.15 -10.33 -16.78
CA ILE A 272 -6.69 -10.21 -16.97
C ILE A 272 -6.07 -11.50 -17.50
N THR A 273 -6.48 -12.67 -16.98
CA THR A 273 -5.91 -13.96 -17.37
C THR A 273 -6.59 -14.60 -18.58
N GLY A 274 -7.84 -14.23 -18.87
CA GLY A 274 -8.68 -14.90 -19.86
C GLY A 274 -8.93 -14.11 -21.15
N ARG A 275 -8.57 -12.82 -21.22
CA ARG A 275 -8.73 -12.00 -22.43
C ARG A 275 -7.39 -11.52 -22.98
N ASP A 276 -7.33 -11.39 -24.30
CA ASP A 276 -6.20 -10.82 -25.00
C ASP A 276 -5.99 -9.34 -24.66
N ARG A 277 -4.73 -8.95 -24.62
CA ARG A 277 -4.32 -7.56 -24.40
C ARG A 277 -4.65 -6.73 -25.65
N ARG A 278 -5.43 -5.66 -25.46
CA ARG A 278 -5.86 -4.69 -26.48
C ARG A 278 -5.11 -3.37 -26.42
N TYR A 279 -4.60 -3.01 -25.25
CA TYR A 279 -3.91 -1.75 -25.00
C TYR A 279 -2.51 -2.00 -24.42
N SER A 280 -1.55 -1.22 -24.90
CA SER A 280 -0.24 -1.08 -24.27
C SER A 280 -0.29 -0.09 -23.10
N ALA A 281 0.67 -0.17 -22.18
CA ALA A 281 0.76 0.77 -21.07
C ALA A 281 0.85 2.24 -21.53
N HIS A 282 1.50 2.51 -22.67
CA HIS A 282 1.55 3.84 -23.25
C HIS A 282 0.14 4.37 -23.62
N GLN A 283 -0.68 3.53 -24.26
CA GLN A 283 -2.05 3.90 -24.62
C GLN A 283 -2.95 4.09 -23.39
N LEU A 284 -2.76 3.29 -22.33
CA LEU A 284 -3.48 3.47 -21.07
C LEU A 284 -3.14 4.81 -20.42
N ASN A 285 -1.87 5.20 -20.44
CA ASN A 285 -1.43 6.51 -19.94
C ASN A 285 -1.95 7.67 -20.82
N GLU A 286 -1.99 7.51 -22.14
CA GLU A 286 -2.60 8.51 -23.03
C GLU A 286 -4.09 8.73 -22.70
N ILE A 287 -4.84 7.66 -22.47
CA ILE A 287 -6.24 7.72 -22.02
C ILE A 287 -6.34 8.45 -20.68
N LYS A 288 -5.50 8.07 -19.70
CA LYS A 288 -5.44 8.73 -18.39
C LYS A 288 -5.22 10.23 -18.52
N ASP A 289 -4.23 10.64 -19.29
CA ASP A 289 -3.87 12.05 -19.48
C ASP A 289 -5.02 12.87 -20.08
N HIS A 290 -5.75 12.30 -21.05
CA HIS A 290 -6.93 12.97 -21.62
C HIS A 290 -8.05 13.16 -20.59
N ILE A 291 -8.26 12.18 -19.71
CA ILE A 291 -9.30 12.22 -18.69
C ILE A 291 -8.92 13.22 -17.59
N GLU A 292 -7.70 13.15 -17.06
CA GLU A 292 -7.23 14.00 -15.96
C GLU A 292 -7.23 15.49 -16.36
N LYS A 293 -6.72 15.84 -17.55
CA LYS A 293 -6.75 17.22 -18.07
C LYS A 293 -8.16 17.82 -18.06
N THR A 294 -9.18 16.98 -18.21
CA THR A 294 -10.59 17.40 -18.25
C THR A 294 -11.16 17.54 -16.84
N ASN A 295 -10.77 16.64 -15.94
CA ASN A 295 -11.22 16.64 -14.56
C ASN A 295 -10.83 17.93 -13.83
N TYR A 296 -9.58 18.39 -14.02
CA TYR A 296 -9.10 19.67 -13.48
C TYR A 296 -9.90 20.88 -13.98
N ILE A 297 -10.33 20.87 -15.25
CA ILE A 297 -11.14 21.97 -15.82
C ILE A 297 -12.56 21.93 -15.25
N ALA A 298 -13.16 20.75 -15.13
CA ALA A 298 -14.50 20.59 -14.56
C ALA A 298 -14.57 20.95 -13.07
N GLU A 299 -13.50 20.70 -12.31
CA GLU A 299 -13.39 21.08 -10.90
C GLU A 299 -13.18 22.60 -10.74
N ALA A 300 -12.35 23.21 -11.59
CA ALA A 300 -12.14 24.66 -11.61
C ALA A 300 -13.39 25.46 -12.01
N MET A 301 -14.29 24.89 -12.82
CA MET A 301 -15.57 25.52 -13.21
C MET A 301 -16.68 25.38 -12.15
N LYS A 302 -16.44 24.66 -11.05
CA LYS A 302 -17.37 24.55 -9.90
C LYS A 302 -17.09 25.59 -8.79
N LEU A 303 -16.02 26.39 -8.91
CA LEU A 303 -15.70 27.55 -8.08
C LEU A 303 -16.22 28.84 -8.73
#